data_AF-D3AEF5-F1
#
_entry.id   AF-D3AEF5-F1
#
_cell.length_a   1.000
_cell.length_b   1.000
_cell.length_c   1.000
_cell.angle_alpha   90.00
_cell.angle_beta   90.00
_cell.angle_gamma   90.00
#
_symmetry.space_group_name_H-M   'P 1'
#
loop_
_entity.id
_entity.type
_entity.pdbx_description
1 polymer ?
#
loop_
_entity_poly.entity_id
_entity_poly.type
_entity_poly.pdbx_seq_one_letter_code
_entity_poly.pdbx_strand_id
1 'polypeptide(L)'
;MGACVQRNIDLSFLSASGRFLARVSGEVRGNVTLRKQQYRLSENDGEAIKVARNCILGKVFNSRWVLERAARDYPMRLDSDKLQEKSSYLAESLRKIKS
;
A
#
# COMPACT_ATOMS: atom_id res chain seq x y z
N MET A 1 12.63 -9.55 24.90
CA MET A 1 11.33 -9.34 24.23
C MET A 1 10.38 -8.46 25.05
N GLY A 2 10.07 -8.79 26.31
CA GLY A 2 9.17 -7.97 27.15
C GLY A 2 9.54 -6.48 27.26
N ALA A 3 10.83 -6.16 27.45
CA ALA A 3 11.30 -4.77 27.49
C ALA A 3 11.11 -4.00 26.16
N CYS A 4 11.22 -4.68 25.01
CA CYS A 4 10.95 -4.06 23.70
C CYS A 4 9.46 -3.73 23.56
N VAL A 5 8.60 -4.68 23.92
CA VAL A 5 7.14 -4.51 23.94
C VAL A 5 6.73 -3.34 24.84
N GLN A 6 7.27 -3.26 26.06
CA GLN A 6 6.99 -2.15 26.99
C GLN A 6 7.41 -0.78 26.44
N ARG A 7 8.45 -0.75 25.60
CA ARG A 7 8.96 0.45 24.94
C ARG A 7 8.33 0.70 23.57
N ASN A 8 7.32 -0.07 23.18
CA ASN A 8 6.66 0.00 21.88
C ASN A 8 7.63 -0.20 20.69
N ILE A 9 8.59 -1.12 20.86
CA ILE A 9 9.56 -1.53 19.84
C ILE A 9 9.12 -2.88 19.27
N ASP A 10 8.65 -2.86 18.02
CA ASP A 10 8.25 -4.06 17.28
C ASP A 10 9.48 -4.90 16.86
N LEU A 11 9.40 -6.21 17.06
CA LEU A 11 10.38 -7.16 16.55
C LEU A 11 9.78 -7.95 15.39
N SER A 12 10.34 -7.81 14.18
CA SER A 12 9.89 -8.54 13.00
C SER A 12 10.90 -9.61 12.61
N PHE A 13 10.42 -10.83 12.39
CA PHE A 13 11.21 -12.00 12.02
C PHE A 13 10.98 -12.30 10.54
N LEU A 14 12.08 -12.42 9.79
CA LEU A 14 12.08 -12.68 8.35
C LEU A 14 12.90 -13.93 8.05
N SER A 15 12.63 -14.60 6.92
CA SER A 15 13.56 -15.60 6.38
C SER A 15 14.84 -14.93 5.88
N ALA A 16 15.88 -15.72 5.60
CA ALA A 16 17.09 -15.22 4.93
C ALA A 16 16.80 -14.57 3.57
N SER A 17 15.73 -15.00 2.89
CA SER A 17 15.23 -14.40 1.64
C SER A 17 14.32 -13.16 1.85
N GLY A 18 14.11 -12.72 3.09
CA GLY A 18 13.30 -11.54 3.43
C GLY A 18 11.79 -11.77 3.55
N ARG A 19 11.30 -13.02 3.46
CA ARG A 19 9.87 -13.33 3.63
C ARG A 19 9.46 -13.08 5.08
N PHE A 20 8.36 -12.35 5.29
CA PHE A 20 7.78 -12.18 6.61
C PHE A 20 7.38 -13.52 7.24
N LEU A 21 7.82 -13.76 8.48
CA LEU A 21 7.48 -14.97 9.25
C LEU A 21 6.56 -14.64 10.41
N ALA A 22 6.94 -13.69 11.24
CA ALA A 22 6.18 -13.28 12.41
C ALA A 22 6.57 -11.88 12.87
N ARG A 23 5.70 -11.26 13.65
CA ARG A 23 6.00 -10.03 14.40
C ARG A 23 5.59 -10.24 15.85
N VAL A 24 6.47 -9.86 16.76
CA VAL A 24 6.13 -9.69 18.18
C VAL A 24 5.89 -8.21 18.41
N SER A 25 4.65 -7.87 18.68
CA SER A 25 4.18 -6.53 19.04
C SER A 25 3.63 -6.53 20.47
N GLY A 26 3.47 -5.34 21.05
CA GLY A 26 2.87 -5.20 22.38
C GLY A 26 1.37 -5.46 22.44
N GLU A 27 0.79 -5.20 23.60
CA GLU A 27 -0.66 -5.32 23.82
C GLU A 27 -1.45 -4.49 22.81
N VAL A 28 -2.51 -5.09 22.25
CA VAL A 28 -3.34 -4.42 21.24
C VAL A 28 -4.23 -3.37 21.92
N ARG A 29 -3.76 -2.13 21.98
CA ARG A 29 -4.56 -0.97 22.38
C ARG A 29 -5.38 -0.45 21.20
N GLY A 30 -6.43 -1.18 20.82
CA GLY A 30 -7.29 -0.78 19.71
C GLY A 30 -8.64 -0.25 20.16
N ASN A 31 -9.21 0.67 19.37
CA ASN A 31 -10.57 1.14 19.56
C ASN A 31 -11.58 0.07 19.10
N VAL A 32 -12.32 -0.52 20.04
CA VAL A 32 -13.29 -1.60 19.75
C VAL A 32 -14.43 -1.11 18.87
N THR A 33 -14.89 0.13 19.07
CA THR A 33 -15.95 0.75 18.24
C THR A 33 -15.49 0.89 16.79
N LEU A 34 -14.24 1.29 16.57
CA LEU A 34 -13.64 1.37 15.24
C LEU A 34 -13.62 -0.01 14.56
N ARG A 35 -13.15 -1.06 15.25
CA ARG A 35 -13.13 -2.41 14.67
C ARG A 35 -14.53 -2.91 14.31
N LYS A 36 -15.52 -2.71 15.19
CA LYS A 36 -16.91 -3.07 14.90
C LYS A 36 -17.43 -2.35 13.64
N GLN A 37 -17.08 -1.08 13.47
CA GLN A 37 -17.47 -0.34 12.27
C GLN A 37 -16.75 -0.84 11.02
N GLN A 38 -15.45 -1.17 11.11
CA GLN A 38 -14.70 -1.76 10.00
C GLN A 38 -15.33 -3.08 9.54
N TYR A 39 -15.74 -3.96 10.46
CA TYR A 39 -16.45 -5.20 10.12
C TYR A 39 -17.77 -4.92 9.40
N ARG A 40 -18.61 -4.04 9.95
CA ARG A 40 -19.89 -3.65 9.33
C ARG A 40 -19.72 -3.09 7.92
N LEU A 41 -18.72 -2.23 7.70
CA LEU A 41 -18.42 -1.67 6.38
C LEU A 41 -17.91 -2.74 5.41
N SER A 42 -17.15 -3.73 5.90
CA SER A 42 -16.64 -4.81 5.05
C SER A 42 -17.71 -5.79 4.58
N GLU A 43 -18.81 -5.92 5.33
CA GLU A 43 -19.97 -6.76 4.97
C GLU A 43 -20.97 -6.05 4.05
N ASN A 44 -20.76 -4.76 3.77
CA ASN A 44 -21.57 -4.00 2.83
C ASN A 44 -20.74 -3.73 1.56
N ASP A 45 -21.05 -4.44 0.48
CA ASP A 45 -20.33 -4.33 -0.80
C ASP A 45 -20.22 -2.88 -1.31
N GLY A 46 -21.28 -2.08 -1.13
CA GLY A 46 -21.33 -0.67 -1.55
C GLY A 46 -20.39 0.25 -0.76
N GLU A 47 -20.12 -0.06 0.51
CA GLU A 47 -19.14 0.68 1.32
C GLU A 47 -17.73 0.10 1.19
N ALA A 48 -17.61 -1.23 1.16
CA ALA A 48 -16.35 -1.93 0.96
C ALA A 48 -15.66 -1.52 -0.35
N ILE A 49 -16.42 -1.39 -1.44
CA ILE A 49 -15.88 -0.98 -2.74
C ILE A 49 -15.29 0.43 -2.70
N LYS A 50 -15.84 1.36 -1.89
CA LYS A 50 -15.30 2.72 -1.75
C LYS A 50 -13.91 2.68 -1.11
N VAL A 51 -13.72 1.87 -0.07
CA VAL A 51 -12.42 1.70 0.59
C VAL A 51 -11.42 1.01 -0.34
N ALA A 52 -11.83 -0.07 -1.01
CA ALA A 52 -11.00 -0.79 -1.95
C ALA A 52 -10.54 0.11 -3.12
N ARG A 53 -11.46 0.92 -3.68
CA ARG A 53 -11.17 1.90 -4.72
C ARG A 53 -10.07 2.86 -4.30
N ASN A 54 -10.13 3.40 -3.07
CA ASN A 54 -9.10 4.29 -2.56
C ASN A 54 -7.73 3.62 -2.44
N CYS A 55 -7.67 2.37 -1.99
CA CYS A 55 -6.43 1.59 -1.94
C CYS A 55 -5.82 1.40 -3.33
N ILE A 56 -6.63 1.01 -4.31
CA ILE A 56 -6.18 0.80 -5.70
C ILE A 56 -5.76 2.11 -6.35
N LEU A 57 -6.51 3.19 -6.12
CA LEU A 57 -6.18 4.53 -6.60
C LEU A 57 -4.80 4.97 -6.10
N GLY A 58 -4.55 4.83 -4.79
CA GLY A 58 -3.24 5.13 -4.21
C GLY A 58 -2.12 4.27 -4.79
N LYS A 59 -2.36 2.97 -5.00
CA LYS A 59 -1.39 2.05 -5.61
C LYS A 59 -1.03 2.48 -7.04
N VAL A 60 -2.02 2.69 -7.89
CA VAL A 60 -1.79 3.08 -9.30
C VAL A 60 -1.11 4.44 -9.38
N PHE A 61 -1.51 5.40 -8.54
CA PHE A 61 -0.89 6.73 -8.47
C PHE A 61 0.59 6.63 -8.11
N ASN A 62 0.92 5.89 -7.05
CA ASN A 62 2.31 5.72 -6.63
C ASN A 62 3.13 4.94 -7.67
N SER A 63 2.57 3.91 -8.28
CA SER A 63 3.24 3.17 -9.37
C SER A 63 3.59 4.08 -10.54
N ARG A 64 2.67 4.96 -10.95
CA ARG A 64 2.93 5.95 -12.00
C ARG A 64 4.10 6.85 -11.61
N TRP A 65 4.11 7.35 -10.37
CA TRP A 65 5.17 8.23 -9.88
C TRP A 65 6.54 7.54 -9.83
N VAL A 66 6.59 6.24 -9.55
CA VAL A 66 7.82 5.46 -9.62
C VAL A 66 8.38 5.42 -11.05
N LEU A 67 7.53 5.24 -12.08
CA LEU A 67 7.96 5.26 -13.48
C LEU A 67 8.45 6.64 -13.92
N GLU A 68 7.69 7.68 -13.60
CA GLU A 68 8.04 9.08 -13.90
C GLU A 68 9.37 9.50 -13.26
N ARG A 69 9.62 9.05 -12.02
CA ARG A 69 10.91 9.26 -11.36
C ARG A 69 12.03 8.48 -12.05
N ALA A 70 11.80 7.21 -12.39
CA ALA A 70 12.82 6.39 -13.05
C ALA A 70 13.23 6.96 -14.41
N ALA A 71 12.28 7.45 -15.21
CA ALA A 71 12.56 8.10 -16.49
C ALA A 71 13.42 9.37 -16.33
N ARG A 72 13.18 10.14 -15.25
CA ARG A 72 13.95 11.36 -14.94
C ARG A 72 15.36 11.08 -14.43
N ASP A 73 15.49 10.11 -13.53
CA ASP A 73 16.76 9.82 -12.85
C ASP A 73 17.72 9.01 -13.75
N TYR A 74 17.19 8.24 -14.71
CA TYR A 74 17.98 7.31 -15.53
C TYR A 74 17.69 7.38 -17.05
N PRO A 75 17.65 8.57 -17.68
CA PRO A 75 17.20 8.73 -19.07
C PRO A 75 18.08 8.04 -20.12
N MET A 76 19.38 7.82 -19.82
CA MET A 76 20.31 7.12 -20.73
C MET A 76 20.41 5.60 -20.49
N ARG A 77 19.80 5.09 -19.40
CA ARG A 77 19.85 3.66 -19.04
C ARG A 77 18.53 2.95 -19.27
N LEU A 78 17.43 3.68 -19.25
CA LEU A 78 16.08 3.17 -19.38
C LEU A 78 15.44 3.69 -20.66
N ASP A 79 14.53 2.90 -21.20
CA ASP A 79 13.68 3.29 -22.32
C ASP A 79 12.63 4.30 -21.82
N SER A 80 12.99 5.58 -21.88
CA SER A 80 12.16 6.69 -21.41
C SER A 80 10.81 6.74 -22.15
N ASP A 81 10.79 6.41 -23.44
CA ASP A 81 9.56 6.44 -24.24
C ASP A 81 8.59 5.36 -23.79
N LYS A 82 9.08 4.14 -23.56
CA LYS A 82 8.28 3.04 -23.02
C LYS A 82 7.78 3.34 -21.60
N LEU A 83 8.60 3.97 -20.76
CA LEU A 83 8.19 4.40 -19.42
C LEU A 83 7.09 5.47 -19.48
N GLN A 84 7.21 6.43 -20.41
CA GLN A 84 6.22 7.48 -20.62
C GLN A 84 4.89 6.93 -21.14
N GLU A 85 4.94 5.96 -22.06
CA GLU A 85 3.76 5.24 -22.55
C GLU A 85 3.02 4.55 -21.38
N LYS A 86 3.74 3.79 -20.54
CA LYS A 86 3.13 3.12 -19.38
C LYS A 86 2.66 4.10 -18.32
N SER A 87 3.37 5.20 -18.10
CA SER A 87 2.88 6.26 -17.21
C SER A 87 1.55 6.85 -17.69
N SER A 88 1.44 7.12 -18.98
CA SER A 88 0.21 7.63 -19.60
C SER A 88 -0.94 6.64 -19.44
N TYR A 89 -0.70 5.35 -19.70
CA TYR A 89 -1.68 4.29 -19.44
C TYR A 89 -2.18 4.30 -17.98
N LEU A 90 -1.28 4.39 -17.00
CA LEU A 90 -1.66 4.46 -15.58
C LEU A 90 -2.45 5.73 -15.25
N ALA A 91 -2.14 6.86 -15.91
CA ALA A 91 -2.93 8.08 -15.76
C ALA A 91 -4.37 7.91 -16.28
N GLU A 92 -4.57 7.14 -17.35
CA GLU A 92 -5.92 6.80 -17.83
C GLU A 92 -6.64 5.85 -16.88
N SER A 93 -5.95 4.83 -16.37
CA SER A 93 -6.51 3.91 -15.36
C SER A 93 -6.99 4.67 -14.12
N LEU A 94 -6.26 5.69 -13.66
CA LEU A 94 -6.68 6.51 -12.52
C LEU A 94 -8.02 7.22 -12.76
N ARG A 95 -8.30 7.68 -13.98
CA ARG A 95 -9.60 8.29 -14.33
C ARG A 95 -10.73 7.27 -14.20
N LYS A 96 -10.50 6.04 -14.69
CA LYS A 96 -11.46 4.92 -14.62
C LYS A 96 -11.69 4.40 -13.20
N ILE A 97 -10.69 4.49 -12.32
CA ILE A 97 -10.83 4.07 -10.92
C ILE A 97 -11.63 5.11 -10.12
N LYS A 98 -11.53 6.40 -10.47
CA LYS A 98 -12.25 7.49 -9.79
C LYS A 98 -13.74 7.54 -10.14
N SER A 99 -14.10 7.23 -11.38
CA SER A 99 -15.49 7.10 -11.84
C SER A 99 -16.19 5.92 -11.18
#